data_AF-A0A525CMB0-F1
#
_entry.id   AF-A0A525CMB0-F1
#
_cell.length_a   1.000
_cell.length_b   1.000
_cell.length_c   1.000
_cell.angle_alpha   90.00
_cell.angle_beta   90.00
_cell.angle_gamma   90.00
#
_symmetry.space_group_name_H-M   'P 1'
#
loop_
_entity.id
_entity.type
_entity.pdbx_description
1 polymer ?
#
loop_
_entity_poly.entity_id
_entity_poly.type
_entity_poly.pdbx_seq_one_letter_code
_entity_poly.pdbx_strand_id
1 'polypeptide(L)'
;ATLVNRLQVVHFLKAHPDIEQRAIHHPLIIVGLPRSGTTLLQTLLSLDPAARTLRNYETFPPMCAPAEEQREGADPRIAASHEIFEGMFNMAPNLRGINGLNFMAQGTAECQNLTAFDFAHMGWSAGSSLFSYGDWIADTDLSEPYRWHKKLVQFLSAKQPGDHWVMKAPMHLFGLDHLLTQYPDARVIFTHRNPVQTCVSGISMVCQWTQFSTQQVDAKAVCAWYPKLWAKGLRRALDYKAQLGSNQVLDVFHHQMMKNPLATIELIYNHFEMDLSISTRQEMENWLKQHPRTSFGTHKPTAQQYGLDADEVVHQFDFYMDLFSW
;
A
#
# COMPACT_ATOMS: atom_id res chain seq x y z
N ALA A 1 -4.71 17.33 -11.62
CA ALA A 1 -3.35 16.76 -11.67
C ALA A 1 -3.32 15.36 -12.28
N THR A 2 -4.07 14.41 -11.74
CA THR A 2 -4.11 12.99 -12.19
C THR A 2 -4.25 12.79 -13.70
N LEU A 3 -5.26 13.40 -14.33
CA LEU A 3 -5.47 13.29 -15.78
C LEU A 3 -4.30 13.86 -16.59
N VAL A 4 -3.71 14.97 -16.13
CA VAL A 4 -2.55 15.59 -16.79
C VAL A 4 -1.36 14.63 -16.77
N ASN A 5 -1.05 14.01 -15.63
CA ASN A 5 0.01 13.00 -15.56
C ASN A 5 -0.28 11.81 -16.47
N ARG A 6 -1.52 11.31 -16.51
CA ARG A 6 -1.89 10.23 -17.44
C ARG A 6 -1.64 10.62 -18.89
N LEU A 7 -2.04 11.82 -19.31
CA LEU A 7 -1.80 12.31 -20.66
C LEU A 7 -0.31 12.42 -20.98
N GLN A 8 0.51 12.87 -20.01
CA GLN A 8 1.96 12.95 -20.16
C GLN A 8 2.60 11.55 -20.32
N VAL A 9 2.19 10.58 -19.50
CA VAL A 9 2.66 9.19 -19.62
C VAL A 9 2.21 8.59 -20.96
N VAL A 10 0.97 8.81 -21.38
CA VAL A 10 0.49 8.34 -22.70
C VAL A 10 1.33 8.94 -23.83
N HIS A 11 1.65 10.24 -23.76
CA HIS A 11 2.51 10.87 -24.75
C HIS A 11 3.92 10.26 -24.76
N PHE A 12 4.51 10.04 -23.59
CA PHE A 12 5.82 9.41 -23.45
C PHE A 12 5.83 7.97 -24.00
N LEU A 13 4.88 7.12 -23.61
CA LEU A 13 4.83 5.73 -24.06
C LEU A 13 4.60 5.59 -25.57
N LYS A 14 3.93 6.57 -26.22
CA LYS A 14 3.83 6.62 -27.69
C LYS A 14 5.18 6.81 -28.37
N ALA A 15 6.11 7.54 -27.74
CA ALA A 15 7.47 7.72 -28.25
C ALA A 15 8.41 6.54 -27.88
N HIS A 16 8.05 5.77 -26.85
CA HIS A 16 8.84 4.65 -26.32
C HIS A 16 8.01 3.35 -26.20
N PRO A 17 7.53 2.79 -27.33
CA PRO A 17 6.63 1.62 -27.31
C PRO A 17 7.29 0.33 -26.78
N ASP A 18 8.62 0.26 -26.73
CA ASP A 18 9.37 -0.87 -26.18
C ASP A 18 9.15 -1.05 -24.67
N ILE A 19 8.84 0.04 -23.95
CA ILE A 19 8.64 0.03 -22.50
C ILE A 19 7.46 -0.87 -22.11
N GLU A 20 6.36 -0.82 -22.87
CA GLU A 20 5.16 -1.63 -22.60
C GLU A 20 5.40 -3.14 -22.83
N GLN A 21 6.49 -3.52 -23.50
CA GLN A 21 6.85 -4.91 -23.75
C GLN A 21 7.74 -5.50 -22.65
N ARG A 22 8.28 -4.67 -21.76
CA ARG A 22 9.19 -5.13 -20.69
C ARG A 22 8.45 -6.02 -19.71
N ALA A 23 8.89 -7.25 -19.54
CA ALA A 23 8.33 -8.15 -18.56
C ALA A 23 8.64 -7.66 -17.14
N ILE A 24 7.69 -7.84 -16.23
CA ILE A 24 7.86 -7.62 -14.80
C ILE A 24 7.84 -9.01 -14.17
N HIS A 25 9.02 -9.52 -13.84
CA HIS A 25 9.19 -10.87 -13.35
C HIS A 25 9.02 -10.93 -11.83
N HIS A 26 8.29 -11.96 -11.38
CA HIS A 26 8.15 -12.37 -9.98
C HIS A 26 7.98 -11.24 -8.96
N PRO A 27 7.06 -10.27 -9.17
CA PRO A 27 6.87 -9.19 -8.21
C PRO A 27 6.39 -9.73 -6.87
N LEU A 28 6.93 -9.21 -5.77
CA LEU A 28 6.42 -9.40 -4.41
C LEU A 28 5.24 -8.45 -4.20
N ILE A 29 4.05 -9.01 -3.97
CA ILE A 29 2.81 -8.25 -3.79
C ILE A 29 2.32 -8.43 -2.35
N ILE A 30 2.33 -7.36 -1.57
CA ILE A 30 1.80 -7.33 -0.21
C ILE A 30 0.33 -6.93 -0.26
N VAL A 31 -0.53 -7.81 0.24
CA VAL A 31 -1.99 -7.62 0.32
C VAL A 31 -2.48 -7.86 1.74
N GLY A 32 -3.54 -7.18 2.14
CA GLY A 32 -4.17 -7.35 3.45
C GLY A 32 -4.93 -6.10 3.88
N LEU A 33 -5.63 -6.21 5.01
CA LEU A 33 -6.38 -5.09 5.57
C LEU A 33 -5.45 -3.89 5.82
N PRO A 34 -5.94 -2.64 5.70
CA PRO A 34 -5.21 -1.50 6.23
C PRO A 34 -4.84 -1.74 7.70
N ARG A 35 -3.73 -1.16 8.14
CA ARG A 35 -3.28 -1.24 9.54
C ARG A 35 -2.87 -2.65 10.00
N SER A 36 -2.55 -3.57 9.08
CA SER A 36 -2.03 -4.92 9.37
C SER A 36 -0.49 -5.01 9.43
N GLY A 37 0.22 -3.88 9.39
CA GLY A 37 1.69 -3.84 9.46
C GLY A 37 2.41 -3.86 8.11
N THR A 38 1.66 -3.80 7.01
CA THR A 38 2.19 -3.80 5.63
C THR A 38 3.25 -2.73 5.37
N THR A 39 3.16 -1.55 5.99
CA THR A 39 4.10 -0.44 5.71
C THR A 39 5.50 -0.75 6.22
N LEU A 40 5.62 -1.31 7.44
CA LEU A 40 6.91 -1.76 7.96
C LEU A 40 7.48 -2.86 7.08
N LEU A 41 6.66 -3.85 6.72
CA LEU A 41 7.07 -4.94 5.85
C LEU A 41 7.59 -4.42 4.49
N GLN A 42 6.82 -3.57 3.81
CA GLN A 42 7.20 -2.96 2.54
C GLN A 42 8.49 -2.15 2.67
N THR A 43 8.64 -1.40 3.77
CA THR A 43 9.84 -0.60 4.02
C THR A 43 11.08 -1.49 4.16
N LEU A 44 11.02 -2.56 4.97
CA LEU A 44 12.14 -3.48 5.13
C LEU A 44 12.52 -4.14 3.81
N LEU A 45 11.54 -4.66 3.07
CA LEU A 45 11.76 -5.24 1.74
C LEU A 45 12.37 -4.22 0.75
N SER A 46 12.07 -2.92 0.91
CA SER A 46 12.65 -1.86 0.07
C SER A 46 14.12 -1.53 0.35
N LEU A 47 14.70 -2.12 1.40
CA LEU A 47 16.13 -1.97 1.74
C LEU A 47 17.00 -2.99 1.02
N ASP A 48 16.40 -3.99 0.36
CA ASP A 48 17.13 -4.86 -0.55
C ASP A 48 17.54 -4.08 -1.81
N PRO A 49 18.84 -3.98 -2.14
CA PRO A 49 19.28 -3.30 -3.35
C PRO A 49 18.74 -3.92 -4.65
N ALA A 50 18.33 -5.20 -4.62
CA ALA A 50 17.68 -5.87 -5.75
C ALA A 50 16.19 -5.49 -5.89
N ALA A 51 15.58 -4.90 -4.85
CA ALA A 51 14.17 -4.57 -4.84
C ALA A 51 13.89 -3.20 -5.46
N ARG A 52 12.93 -3.16 -6.38
CA ARG A 52 12.31 -1.93 -6.87
C ARG A 52 10.99 -1.68 -6.15
N THR A 53 10.87 -0.55 -5.48
CA THR A 53 9.63 -0.16 -4.81
C THR A 53 9.16 1.19 -5.32
N LEU A 54 7.85 1.37 -5.43
CA LEU A 54 7.29 2.69 -5.72
C LEU A 54 7.64 3.66 -4.60
N ARG A 55 8.22 4.81 -4.92
CA ARG A 55 8.51 5.87 -3.96
C ARG A 55 7.47 6.99 -4.07
N ASN A 56 7.14 7.66 -2.98
CA ASN A 56 6.08 8.68 -3.01
C ASN A 56 6.37 9.79 -4.02
N TYR A 57 7.62 10.26 -4.10
CA TYR A 57 8.00 11.32 -5.04
C TYR A 57 7.74 10.96 -6.51
N GLU A 58 7.69 9.67 -6.85
CA GLU A 58 7.43 9.19 -8.21
C GLU A 58 5.95 9.23 -8.58
N THR A 59 5.08 9.36 -7.57
CA THR A 59 3.63 9.40 -7.74
C THR A 59 3.09 10.83 -7.84
N PHE A 60 3.90 11.84 -7.48
CA PHE A 60 3.51 13.24 -7.57
C PHE A 60 3.70 13.80 -8.99
N PRO A 61 2.79 14.68 -9.45
CA PRO A 61 2.96 15.41 -10.70
C PRO A 61 4.17 16.37 -10.65
N PRO A 62 4.90 16.55 -11.77
CA PRO A 62 4.80 15.78 -13.01
C PRO A 62 5.51 14.42 -12.91
N MET A 63 4.86 13.34 -13.35
CA MET A 63 5.47 11.99 -13.38
C MET A 63 6.48 11.83 -14.54
N CYS A 64 6.23 12.50 -15.66
CA CYS A 64 7.16 12.66 -16.78
C CYS A 64 7.72 14.08 -16.74
N ALA A 65 8.95 14.27 -16.27
CA ALA A 65 9.59 15.58 -16.31
C ALA A 65 10.46 15.68 -17.59
N PRO A 66 10.31 16.74 -18.41
CA PRO A 66 11.02 16.87 -19.70
C PRO A 66 12.56 16.82 -19.63
N ALA A 67 13.15 17.04 -18.45
CA ALA A 67 14.59 17.04 -18.23
C ALA A 67 15.14 15.74 -17.61
N GLU A 68 14.33 14.68 -17.46
CA GLU A 68 14.77 13.42 -16.82
C GLU A 68 15.82 12.65 -17.63
N GLU A 69 15.81 12.74 -18.95
CA GLU A 69 16.71 11.96 -19.82
C GLU A 69 18.18 12.42 -19.77
N GLN A 70 18.45 13.58 -19.15
CA GLN A 70 19.78 14.22 -19.13
C GLN A 70 20.17 14.77 -17.76
N ARG A 71 19.50 14.33 -16.67
CA ARG A 71 19.72 14.92 -15.35
C ARG A 71 20.89 14.26 -14.60
N GLU A 72 21.82 15.11 -14.14
CA GLU A 72 22.76 14.78 -13.07
C GLU A 72 22.17 15.19 -11.70
N GLY A 73 22.35 14.35 -10.68
CA GLY A 73 21.96 14.65 -9.30
C GLY A 73 20.59 14.12 -8.86
N ALA A 74 20.16 14.55 -7.66
CA ALA A 74 18.93 14.07 -7.03
C ALA A 74 17.68 14.54 -7.79
N ASP A 75 16.63 13.71 -7.76
CA ASP A 75 15.35 14.06 -8.37
C ASP A 75 14.69 15.25 -7.63
N PRO A 76 14.37 16.38 -8.29
CA PRO A 76 13.80 17.56 -7.67
C PRO A 76 12.41 17.29 -7.07
N ARG A 77 11.72 16.24 -7.50
CA ARG A 77 10.45 15.82 -6.89
C ARG A 77 10.65 15.36 -5.46
N ILE A 78 11.86 14.91 -5.08
CA ILE A 78 12.14 14.50 -3.70
C ILE A 78 12.00 15.70 -2.77
N ALA A 79 12.67 16.82 -3.08
CA ALA A 79 12.58 18.04 -2.27
C ALA A 79 11.15 18.60 -2.24
N ALA A 80 10.51 18.71 -3.41
CA ALA A 80 9.12 19.20 -3.49
C ALA A 80 8.13 18.31 -2.72
N SER A 81 8.27 16.98 -2.82
CA SER A 81 7.40 16.05 -2.08
C SER A 81 7.66 16.12 -0.58
N HIS A 82 8.91 16.32 -0.17
CA HIS A 82 9.27 16.48 1.24
C HIS A 82 8.60 17.73 1.83
N GLU A 83 8.69 18.87 1.14
CA GLU A 83 8.03 20.12 1.55
C GLU A 83 6.50 19.96 1.66
N ILE A 84 5.87 19.27 0.71
CA ILE A 84 4.44 18.97 0.76
C ILE A 84 4.08 18.15 2.00
N PHE A 85 4.82 17.08 2.29
CA PHE A 85 4.54 16.22 3.44
C PHE A 85 4.81 16.92 4.77
N GLU A 86 5.90 17.67 4.91
CA GLU A 86 6.18 18.42 6.12
C GLU A 86 5.18 19.57 6.33
N GLY A 87 4.79 20.28 5.27
CA GLY A 87 3.73 21.28 5.33
C GLY A 87 2.40 20.69 5.80
N MET A 88 2.04 19.51 5.29
CA MET A 88 0.86 18.77 5.74
C MET A 88 0.97 18.36 7.22
N PHE A 89 2.11 17.85 7.67
CA PHE A 89 2.31 17.51 9.09
C PHE A 89 2.37 18.73 10.00
N ASN A 90 2.78 19.90 9.51
CA ASN A 90 2.69 21.14 10.28
C ASN A 90 1.23 21.57 10.48
N MET A 91 0.37 21.35 9.48
CA MET A 91 -1.07 21.64 9.59
C MET A 91 -1.83 20.59 10.41
N ALA A 92 -1.43 19.32 10.34
CA ALA A 92 -2.05 18.22 11.08
C ALA A 92 -1.00 17.29 11.73
N PRO A 93 -0.36 17.71 12.84
CA PRO A 93 0.74 16.96 13.47
C PRO A 93 0.36 15.55 13.91
N ASN A 94 -0.90 15.34 14.28
CA ASN A 94 -1.46 14.04 14.66
C ASN A 94 -1.36 12.99 13.54
N LEU A 95 -1.31 13.39 12.26
CA LEU A 95 -1.19 12.46 11.14
C LEU A 95 0.20 11.80 11.06
N ARG A 96 1.24 12.41 11.66
CA ARG A 96 2.60 11.84 11.65
C ARG A 96 2.66 10.50 12.38
N GLY A 97 1.94 10.35 13.48
CA GLY A 97 1.79 9.07 14.20
C GLY A 97 0.99 8.01 13.47
N ILE A 98 0.22 8.40 12.44
CA ILE A 98 -0.67 7.49 11.71
C ILE A 98 0.00 7.01 10.41
N ASN A 99 0.65 7.93 9.69
CA ASN A 99 1.18 7.72 8.34
C ASN A 99 2.64 8.18 8.17
N GLY A 100 3.34 8.63 9.21
CA GLY A 100 4.67 9.24 9.12
C GLY A 100 5.72 8.39 8.40
N LEU A 101 5.73 7.08 8.64
CA LEU A 101 6.61 6.16 7.92
C LEU A 101 6.28 6.07 6.42
N ASN A 102 4.99 6.16 6.07
CA ASN A 102 4.53 6.09 4.70
C ASN A 102 4.71 7.41 3.97
N PHE A 103 4.49 8.55 4.63
CA PHE A 103 4.46 9.89 4.01
C PHE A 103 5.79 10.61 4.18
N MET A 104 6.79 10.02 3.55
CA MET A 104 8.12 10.60 3.33
C MET A 104 8.37 10.62 1.83
N ALA A 105 9.10 11.61 1.32
CA ALA A 105 9.37 11.73 -0.12
C ALA A 105 9.95 10.44 -0.73
N GLN A 106 10.97 9.88 -0.08
CA GLN A 106 11.59 8.60 -0.43
C GLN A 106 10.99 7.39 0.31
N GLY A 107 9.90 7.60 1.06
CA GLY A 107 9.11 6.52 1.64
C GLY A 107 8.50 5.65 0.54
N THR A 108 8.23 4.39 0.87
CA THR A 108 7.54 3.47 -0.03
C THR A 108 6.08 3.91 -0.18
N ALA A 109 5.59 4.05 -1.40
CA ALA A 109 4.21 4.42 -1.69
C ALA A 109 3.34 3.18 -1.94
N GLU A 110 2.03 3.41 -1.93
CA GLU A 110 1.04 2.36 -2.22
C GLU A 110 0.67 2.36 -3.71
N CYS A 111 0.45 1.17 -4.28
CA CYS A 111 0.05 0.99 -5.68
C CYS A 111 -1.22 1.74 -6.08
N GLN A 112 -2.08 2.08 -5.09
CA GLN A 112 -3.26 2.88 -5.33
C GLN A 112 -2.93 4.25 -5.95
N ASN A 113 -1.75 4.81 -5.66
CA ASN A 113 -1.30 6.06 -6.26
C ASN A 113 -1.10 5.95 -7.78
N LEU A 114 -0.81 4.74 -8.30
CA LEU A 114 -0.70 4.50 -9.74
C LEU A 114 -2.07 4.25 -10.37
N THR A 115 -2.92 3.43 -9.74
CA THR A 115 -4.28 3.18 -10.23
C THR A 115 -5.16 4.44 -10.17
N ALA A 116 -4.80 5.43 -9.34
CA ALA A 116 -5.41 6.75 -9.35
C ALA A 116 -5.42 7.40 -10.74
N PHE A 117 -4.44 7.09 -11.60
CA PHE A 117 -4.38 7.61 -12.97
C PHE A 117 -5.54 7.12 -13.83
N ASP A 118 -6.15 6.00 -13.45
CA ASP A 118 -7.40 5.49 -14.01
C ASP A 118 -8.61 5.74 -13.08
N PHE A 119 -8.49 6.73 -12.19
CA PHE A 119 -9.53 7.13 -11.23
C PHE A 119 -9.97 6.03 -10.27
N ALA A 120 -9.10 5.04 -10.00
CA ALA A 120 -9.33 3.99 -9.03
C ALA A 120 -8.38 4.15 -7.84
N HIS A 121 -8.85 4.75 -6.75
CA HIS A 121 -8.05 5.00 -5.55
C HIS A 121 -8.92 5.04 -4.28
N MET A 122 -8.75 4.07 -3.39
CA MET A 122 -9.59 3.93 -2.18
C MET A 122 -9.41 5.08 -1.18
N GLY A 123 -8.23 5.70 -1.15
CA GLY A 123 -7.98 6.86 -0.30
C GLY A 123 -8.83 8.10 -0.62
N TRP A 124 -9.47 8.20 -1.80
CA TRP A 124 -10.40 9.31 -2.08
C TRP A 124 -11.72 9.16 -1.31
N SER A 125 -12.18 7.92 -1.09
CA SER A 125 -13.30 7.66 -0.18
C SER A 125 -12.90 7.88 1.27
N ALA A 126 -11.84 7.17 1.70
CA ALA A 126 -11.34 7.16 3.07
C ALA A 126 -10.83 8.52 3.60
N GLY A 127 -10.54 9.47 2.71
CA GLY A 127 -10.07 10.80 3.08
C GLY A 127 -11.12 11.90 2.95
N SER A 128 -12.34 11.64 2.46
CA SER A 128 -13.29 12.72 2.11
C SER A 128 -14.76 12.35 2.29
N SER A 129 -15.08 11.30 3.05
CA SER A 129 -16.46 10.78 3.24
C SER A 129 -17.19 10.45 1.93
N LEU A 130 -16.47 10.18 0.84
CA LEU A 130 -17.05 9.78 -0.45
C LEU A 130 -17.37 8.28 -0.44
N PHE A 131 -18.22 7.86 0.49
CA PHE A 131 -18.52 6.44 0.73
C PHE A 131 -19.10 5.75 -0.51
N SER A 132 -20.00 6.41 -1.24
CA SER A 132 -20.58 5.89 -2.48
C SER A 132 -19.53 5.61 -3.56
N TYR A 133 -18.48 6.44 -3.65
CA TYR A 133 -17.35 6.17 -4.55
C TYR A 133 -16.52 4.98 -4.06
N GLY A 134 -16.32 4.84 -2.75
CA GLY A 134 -15.63 3.66 -2.19
C GLY A 134 -16.39 2.35 -2.45
N ASP A 135 -17.72 2.37 -2.29
CA ASP A 135 -18.58 1.23 -2.59
C ASP A 135 -18.55 0.91 -4.09
N TRP A 136 -18.65 1.93 -4.94
CA TRP A 136 -18.53 1.79 -6.38
C TRP A 136 -17.20 1.15 -6.79
N ILE A 137 -16.06 1.63 -6.28
CA ILE A 137 -14.74 1.03 -6.57
C ILE A 137 -14.68 -0.44 -6.11
N ALA A 138 -15.25 -0.76 -4.95
CA ALA A 138 -15.25 -2.13 -4.43
C ALA A 138 -16.05 -3.12 -5.31
N ASP A 139 -17.01 -2.62 -6.10
CA ASP A 139 -17.81 -3.40 -7.07
C ASP A 139 -17.32 -3.29 -8.52
N THR A 140 -16.43 -2.34 -8.81
CA THR A 140 -16.00 -2.06 -10.18
C THR A 140 -15.05 -3.15 -10.69
N ASP A 141 -15.10 -3.41 -12.00
CA ASP A 141 -14.08 -4.19 -12.70
C ASP A 141 -12.74 -3.43 -12.69
N LEU A 142 -11.74 -4.00 -12.03
CA LEU A 142 -10.41 -3.40 -11.87
C LEU A 142 -9.41 -3.84 -12.94
N SER A 143 -9.85 -4.56 -13.99
CA SER A 143 -9.01 -4.98 -15.12
C SER A 143 -8.24 -3.82 -15.75
N GLU A 144 -8.93 -2.75 -16.11
CA GLU A 144 -8.34 -1.57 -16.75
C GLU A 144 -7.42 -0.78 -15.79
N PRO A 145 -7.81 -0.50 -14.53
CA PRO A 145 -6.91 0.06 -13.54
C PRO A 145 -5.61 -0.73 -13.36
N TYR A 146 -5.66 -2.07 -13.31
CA TYR A 146 -4.45 -2.89 -13.16
C TYR A 146 -3.64 -3.00 -14.45
N ARG A 147 -4.29 -2.99 -15.63
CA ARG A 147 -3.59 -2.87 -16.91
C ARG A 147 -2.80 -1.56 -17.00
N TRP A 148 -3.41 -0.45 -16.55
CA TRP A 148 -2.74 0.84 -16.49
C TRP A 148 -1.63 0.87 -15.42
N HIS A 149 -1.86 0.26 -14.26
CA HIS A 149 -0.84 0.06 -13.24
C HIS A 149 0.40 -0.65 -13.81
N LYS A 150 0.23 -1.72 -14.59
CA LYS A 150 1.35 -2.43 -15.24
C LYS A 150 2.16 -1.53 -16.17
N LYS A 151 1.49 -0.72 -17.00
CA LYS A 151 2.17 0.27 -17.86
C LYS A 151 3.00 1.27 -17.06
N LEU A 152 2.46 1.76 -15.94
CA LEU A 152 3.17 2.69 -15.06
C LEU A 152 4.37 2.03 -14.36
N VAL A 153 4.22 0.77 -13.92
CA VAL A 153 5.31 -0.03 -13.36
C VAL A 153 6.44 -0.22 -14.39
N GLN A 154 6.10 -0.61 -15.63
CA GLN A 154 7.07 -0.74 -16.73
C GLN A 154 7.78 0.58 -17.03
N PHE A 155 7.04 1.68 -17.08
CA PHE A 155 7.58 3.02 -17.24
C PHE A 155 8.57 3.41 -16.13
N LEU A 156 8.22 3.13 -14.87
CA LEU A 156 9.10 3.41 -13.74
C LEU A 156 10.33 2.49 -13.70
N SER A 157 10.18 1.23 -14.13
CA SER A 157 11.30 0.30 -14.32
C SER A 157 12.26 0.76 -15.41
N ALA A 158 11.77 1.43 -16.46
CA ALA A 158 12.63 1.94 -17.51
C ALA A 158 13.55 3.06 -17.03
N LYS A 159 13.14 3.80 -15.99
CA LYS A 159 13.92 4.88 -15.38
C LYS A 159 14.88 4.40 -14.31
N GLN A 160 14.42 3.49 -13.46
CA GLN A 160 15.20 2.91 -12.37
C GLN A 160 14.90 1.42 -12.30
N PRO A 161 15.78 0.59 -12.89
CA PRO A 161 15.61 -0.86 -12.87
C PRO A 161 15.85 -1.41 -11.46
N GLY A 162 15.31 -2.61 -11.24
CA GLY A 162 15.62 -3.49 -10.12
C GLY A 162 15.26 -4.92 -10.54
N ASP A 163 15.74 -5.90 -9.80
CA ASP A 163 15.60 -7.32 -10.17
C ASP A 163 14.17 -7.80 -9.99
N HIS A 164 13.47 -7.29 -8.97
CA HIS A 164 12.07 -7.60 -8.71
C HIS A 164 11.35 -6.39 -8.10
N TRP A 165 10.03 -6.33 -8.27
CA TRP A 165 9.21 -5.29 -7.64
C TRP A 165 8.70 -5.70 -6.28
N VAL A 166 8.62 -4.75 -5.33
CA VAL A 166 7.81 -4.87 -4.11
C VAL A 166 6.64 -3.89 -4.21
N MET A 167 5.44 -4.46 -4.33
CA MET A 167 4.18 -3.76 -4.53
C MET A 167 3.31 -3.92 -3.29
N LYS A 168 2.52 -2.90 -2.97
CA LYS A 168 1.63 -2.93 -1.82
C LYS A 168 0.48 -1.97 -1.99
N ALA A 169 -0.73 -2.41 -1.74
CA ALA A 169 -1.86 -1.55 -1.47
C ALA A 169 -2.99 -2.36 -0.81
N PRO A 170 -3.74 -1.80 0.15
CA PRO A 170 -4.91 -2.48 0.68
C PRO A 170 -5.98 -2.71 -0.40
N MET A 171 -6.03 -1.87 -1.44
CA MET A 171 -6.98 -2.02 -2.55
C MET A 171 -6.80 -3.32 -3.34
N HIS A 172 -5.64 -3.99 -3.23
CA HIS A 172 -5.43 -5.31 -3.82
C HIS A 172 -6.44 -6.34 -3.31
N LEU A 173 -7.03 -6.14 -2.13
CA LEU A 173 -8.12 -7.00 -1.64
C LEU A 173 -9.33 -7.03 -2.59
N PHE A 174 -9.66 -5.94 -3.26
CA PHE A 174 -10.85 -5.86 -4.12
C PHE A 174 -10.62 -6.38 -5.54
N GLY A 175 -9.36 -6.57 -5.96
CA GLY A 175 -9.05 -6.94 -7.34
C GLY A 175 -7.78 -7.76 -7.46
N LEU A 176 -7.56 -8.69 -6.52
CA LEU A 176 -6.39 -9.57 -6.53
C LEU A 176 -6.36 -10.44 -7.80
N ASP A 177 -7.52 -10.89 -8.25
CA ASP A 177 -7.76 -11.57 -9.53
C ASP A 177 -7.25 -10.75 -10.74
N HIS A 178 -7.68 -9.50 -10.83
CA HIS A 178 -7.28 -8.59 -11.89
C HIS A 178 -5.79 -8.24 -11.83
N LEU A 179 -5.25 -8.07 -10.63
CA LEU A 179 -3.82 -7.82 -10.42
C LEU A 179 -2.98 -9.01 -10.87
N LEU A 180 -3.31 -10.23 -10.42
CA LEU A 180 -2.55 -11.43 -10.80
C LEU A 180 -2.74 -11.82 -12.27
N THR A 181 -3.80 -11.38 -12.93
CA THR A 181 -3.90 -11.47 -14.40
C THR A 181 -2.78 -10.67 -15.09
N GLN A 182 -2.38 -9.54 -14.52
CA GLN A 182 -1.28 -8.72 -15.05
C GLN A 182 0.10 -9.23 -14.63
N TYR A 183 0.18 -9.94 -13.50
CA TYR A 183 1.39 -10.50 -12.89
C TYR A 183 1.18 -11.97 -12.48
N PRO A 184 1.07 -12.90 -13.44
CA PRO A 184 0.69 -14.28 -13.17
C PRO A 184 1.75 -15.05 -12.34
N ASP A 185 2.99 -14.60 -12.39
CA ASP A 185 4.15 -15.15 -11.69
C ASP A 185 4.46 -14.41 -10.37
N ALA A 186 3.56 -13.54 -9.91
CA ALA A 186 3.73 -12.78 -8.67
C ALA A 186 3.74 -13.67 -7.43
N ARG A 187 4.53 -13.24 -6.45
CA ARG A 187 4.67 -13.83 -5.12
C ARG A 187 3.86 -12.99 -4.15
N VAL A 188 2.82 -13.58 -3.55
CA VAL A 188 1.83 -12.85 -2.74
C VAL A 188 2.14 -13.00 -1.25
N ILE A 189 2.37 -11.90 -0.57
CA ILE A 189 2.44 -11.86 0.90
C ILE A 189 1.08 -11.40 1.42
N PHE A 190 0.31 -12.32 2.01
CA PHE A 190 -1.00 -12.02 2.58
C PHE A 190 -0.84 -11.70 4.07
N THR A 191 -1.08 -10.45 4.44
CA THR A 191 -0.91 -9.96 5.81
C THR A 191 -2.18 -10.09 6.64
N HIS A 192 -2.02 -10.55 7.88
CA HIS A 192 -3.12 -10.82 8.80
C HIS A 192 -3.00 -10.03 10.10
N ARG A 193 -4.11 -9.44 10.55
CA ARG A 193 -4.25 -8.83 11.87
C ARG A 193 -5.70 -8.95 12.31
N ASN A 194 -5.90 -9.05 13.63
CA ASN A 194 -7.22 -9.11 14.23
C ASN A 194 -8.10 -7.97 13.66
N PRO A 195 -9.26 -8.30 13.05
CA PRO A 195 -10.06 -7.36 12.30
C PRO A 195 -10.60 -6.22 13.19
N VAL A 196 -11.00 -6.50 14.43
CA VAL A 196 -11.43 -5.47 15.39
C VAL A 196 -10.34 -4.43 15.60
N GLN A 197 -9.09 -4.86 15.82
CA GLN A 197 -7.97 -3.94 15.98
C GLN A 197 -7.68 -3.14 14.70
N THR A 198 -7.79 -3.76 13.53
CA THR A 198 -7.61 -3.06 12.24
C THR A 198 -8.70 -2.03 12.00
N CYS A 199 -9.96 -2.36 12.30
CA CYS A 199 -11.11 -1.47 12.15
C CYS A 199 -10.99 -0.26 13.06
N VAL A 200 -10.69 -0.45 14.36
CA VAL A 200 -10.49 0.68 15.29
C VAL A 200 -9.38 1.62 14.79
N SER A 201 -8.24 1.07 14.38
CA SER A 201 -7.14 1.89 13.85
C SER A 201 -7.48 2.55 12.51
N GLY A 202 -8.24 1.86 11.66
CA GLY A 202 -8.63 2.30 10.33
C GLY A 202 -9.67 3.42 10.36
N ILE A 203 -10.73 3.25 11.16
CA ILE A 203 -11.74 4.27 11.45
C ILE A 203 -11.08 5.52 12.01
N SER A 204 -10.19 5.37 13.00
CA SER A 204 -9.45 6.50 13.56
C SER A 204 -8.66 7.26 12.49
N MET A 205 -7.95 6.53 11.62
CA MET A 205 -7.22 7.13 10.50
C MET A 205 -8.17 7.87 9.54
N VAL A 206 -9.26 7.23 9.10
CA VAL A 206 -10.26 7.81 8.18
C VAL A 206 -10.87 9.08 8.76
N CYS A 207 -11.26 9.06 10.03
CA CYS A 207 -11.82 10.22 10.71
C CYS A 207 -10.84 11.39 10.73
N GLN A 208 -9.56 11.15 11.04
CA GLN A 208 -8.54 12.19 11.09
C GLN A 208 -8.25 12.78 9.71
N TRP A 209 -8.18 11.94 8.68
CA TRP A 209 -7.99 12.39 7.29
C TRP A 209 -9.18 13.18 6.77
N THR A 210 -10.39 12.70 7.06
CA THR A 210 -11.64 13.38 6.69
C THR A 210 -11.76 14.73 7.38
N GLN A 211 -11.46 14.80 8.68
CA GLN A 211 -11.44 16.07 9.42
C GLN A 211 -10.43 17.04 8.83
N PHE A 212 -9.23 16.57 8.48
CA PHE A 212 -8.21 17.41 7.87
C PHE A 212 -8.62 17.96 6.50
N SER A 213 -9.18 17.12 5.63
CA SER A 213 -9.48 17.48 4.24
C SER A 213 -10.78 18.26 4.06
N THR A 214 -11.81 17.96 4.87
CA THR A 214 -13.17 18.50 4.70
C THR A 214 -13.62 19.40 5.84
N GLN A 215 -12.89 19.41 6.97
CA GLN A 215 -13.28 20.03 8.23
C GLN A 215 -14.57 19.48 8.84
N GLN A 216 -15.17 18.43 8.27
CA GLN A 216 -16.44 17.84 8.69
C GLN A 216 -16.35 16.32 8.69
N VAL A 217 -16.27 15.71 9.89
CA VAL A 217 -16.24 14.26 10.04
C VAL A 217 -17.50 13.74 10.73
N ASP A 218 -18.19 12.79 10.09
CA ASP A 218 -19.20 11.96 10.73
C ASP A 218 -18.57 10.61 11.12
N ALA A 219 -18.07 10.54 12.36
CA ALA A 219 -17.43 9.33 12.88
C ALA A 219 -18.39 8.13 12.92
N LYS A 220 -19.69 8.34 13.11
CA LYS A 220 -20.67 7.25 13.14
C LYS A 220 -20.88 6.66 11.75
N ALA A 221 -20.97 7.51 10.73
CA ALA A 221 -21.04 7.06 9.34
C ALA A 221 -19.78 6.29 8.93
N VAL A 222 -18.59 6.78 9.32
CA VAL A 222 -17.32 6.05 9.10
C VAL A 222 -17.33 4.68 9.80
N CYS A 223 -17.80 4.60 11.05
CA CYS A 223 -17.89 3.33 11.78
C CYS A 223 -18.83 2.33 11.12
N ALA A 224 -19.96 2.79 10.59
CA ALA A 224 -20.93 1.93 9.91
C ALA A 224 -20.43 1.42 8.55
N TRP A 225 -19.66 2.25 7.84
CA TRP A 225 -19.20 1.96 6.49
C TRP A 225 -17.90 1.14 6.43
N TYR A 226 -16.90 1.53 7.24
CA TYR A 226 -15.53 1.02 7.10
C TYR A 226 -15.42 -0.51 7.29
N PRO A 227 -15.98 -1.13 8.34
CA PRO A 227 -15.90 -2.58 8.53
C PRO A 227 -16.55 -3.35 7.38
N LYS A 228 -17.71 -2.92 6.89
CA LYS A 228 -18.45 -3.55 5.78
C LYS A 228 -17.64 -3.55 4.48
N LEU A 229 -17.05 -2.40 4.14
CA LEU A 229 -16.23 -2.26 2.95
C LEU A 229 -15.03 -3.21 2.97
N TRP A 230 -14.29 -3.26 4.08
CA TRP A 230 -13.09 -4.07 4.17
C TRP A 230 -13.38 -5.56 4.36
N ALA A 231 -14.50 -5.93 5.00
CA ALA A 231 -14.97 -7.31 5.05
C ALA A 231 -15.28 -7.83 3.63
N LYS A 232 -15.92 -7.01 2.79
CA LYS A 232 -16.18 -7.33 1.38
C LYS A 232 -14.90 -7.58 0.59
N GLY A 233 -13.93 -6.66 0.67
CA GLY A 233 -12.64 -6.83 0.00
C GLY A 233 -11.89 -8.06 0.51
N LEU A 234 -11.85 -8.27 1.82
CA LEU A 234 -11.16 -9.40 2.42
C LEU A 234 -11.77 -10.75 1.99
N ARG A 235 -13.11 -10.84 1.95
CA ARG A 235 -13.80 -12.05 1.46
C ARG A 235 -13.39 -12.38 0.03
N ARG A 236 -13.49 -11.40 -0.88
CA ARG A 236 -13.09 -11.57 -2.29
C ARG A 236 -11.64 -12.02 -2.42
N ALA A 237 -10.73 -11.40 -1.66
CA ALA A 237 -9.32 -11.75 -1.69
C ALA A 237 -9.05 -13.17 -1.16
N LEU A 238 -9.73 -13.60 -0.10
CA LEU A 238 -9.61 -14.96 0.45
C LEU A 238 -10.17 -16.02 -0.51
N ASP A 239 -11.31 -15.74 -1.14
CA ASP A 239 -11.92 -16.63 -2.13
C ASP A 239 -10.99 -16.86 -3.34
N TYR A 240 -10.29 -15.81 -3.77
CA TYR A 240 -9.30 -15.93 -4.84
C TYR A 240 -7.98 -16.55 -4.35
N LYS A 241 -7.52 -16.20 -3.13
CA LYS A 241 -6.35 -16.80 -2.50
C LYS A 241 -6.45 -18.32 -2.41
N ALA A 242 -7.63 -18.86 -2.15
CA ALA A 242 -7.87 -20.30 -2.07
C ALA A 242 -7.55 -21.06 -3.38
N GLN A 243 -7.42 -20.33 -4.50
CA GLN A 243 -7.08 -20.88 -5.82
C GLN A 243 -5.58 -20.79 -6.12
N LEU A 244 -4.80 -20.09 -5.30
CA LEU A 244 -3.36 -19.90 -5.49
C LEU A 244 -2.58 -21.11 -4.97
N GLY A 245 -1.48 -21.43 -5.64
CA GLY A 245 -0.54 -22.44 -5.18
C GLY A 245 0.11 -22.04 -3.86
N SER A 246 0.42 -23.02 -3.01
CA SER A 246 1.05 -22.78 -1.70
C SER A 246 2.46 -22.18 -1.81
N ASN A 247 3.10 -22.25 -2.98
CA ASN A 247 4.38 -21.62 -3.30
C ASN A 247 4.22 -20.17 -3.81
N GLN A 248 3.00 -19.77 -4.16
CA GLN A 248 2.69 -18.44 -4.68
C GLN A 248 2.24 -17.49 -3.57
N VAL A 249 1.76 -18.01 -2.43
CA VAL A 249 1.23 -17.18 -1.34
C VAL A 249 1.80 -17.58 0.02
N LEU A 250 2.21 -16.57 0.80
CA LEU A 250 2.64 -16.71 2.19
C LEU A 250 1.80 -15.83 3.11
N ASP A 251 1.23 -16.45 4.15
CA ASP A 251 0.52 -15.74 5.22
C ASP A 251 1.50 -15.17 6.25
N VAL A 252 1.43 -13.86 6.50
CA VAL A 252 2.28 -13.14 7.47
C VAL A 252 1.43 -12.43 8.49
N PHE A 253 1.57 -12.80 9.77
CA PHE A 253 0.78 -12.22 10.83
C PHE A 253 1.45 -10.97 11.41
N HIS A 254 0.65 -9.95 11.69
CA HIS A 254 1.10 -8.70 12.29
C HIS A 254 1.87 -8.93 13.59
N HIS A 255 1.45 -9.90 14.42
CA HIS A 255 2.17 -10.18 15.67
C HIS A 255 3.59 -10.73 15.41
N GLN A 256 3.82 -11.50 14.34
CA GLN A 256 5.14 -11.97 13.93
C GLN A 256 6.01 -10.79 13.50
N MET A 257 5.49 -9.93 12.62
CA MET A 257 6.17 -8.71 12.19
C MET A 257 6.52 -7.78 13.36
N MET A 258 5.65 -7.69 14.38
CA MET A 258 5.90 -6.83 15.54
C MET A 258 6.87 -7.45 16.56
N LYS A 259 6.90 -8.78 16.66
CA LYS A 259 7.75 -9.50 17.64
C LYS A 259 9.17 -9.70 17.10
N ASN A 260 9.31 -10.13 15.85
CA ASN A 260 10.59 -10.35 15.21
C ASN A 260 10.50 -10.07 13.70
N PRO A 261 10.64 -8.79 13.29
CA PRO A 261 10.57 -8.40 11.88
C PRO A 261 11.58 -9.14 11.00
N LEU A 262 12.83 -9.29 11.46
CA LEU A 262 13.89 -9.93 10.66
C LEU A 262 13.63 -11.41 10.42
N ALA A 263 13.18 -12.15 11.43
CA ALA A 263 12.79 -13.55 11.24
C ALA A 263 11.59 -13.69 10.28
N THR A 264 10.70 -12.70 10.25
CA THR A 264 9.58 -12.69 9.29
C THR A 264 10.08 -12.42 7.87
N ILE A 265 11.06 -11.53 7.69
CA ILE A 265 11.71 -11.32 6.40
C ILE A 265 12.44 -12.60 5.94
N GLU A 266 13.22 -13.24 6.81
CA GLU A 266 13.89 -14.51 6.51
C GLU A 266 12.89 -15.59 6.06
N LEU A 267 11.74 -15.69 6.72
CA LEU A 267 10.65 -16.60 6.32
C LEU A 267 10.14 -16.30 4.90
N ILE A 268 9.94 -15.02 4.57
CA ILE A 268 9.48 -14.59 3.24
C ILE A 268 10.49 -14.97 2.16
N TYR A 269 11.77 -14.64 2.38
CA TYR A 269 12.83 -14.94 1.42
C TYR A 269 12.97 -16.45 1.21
N ASN A 270 12.97 -17.23 2.29
CA ASN A 270 13.04 -18.70 2.20
C ASN A 270 11.84 -19.30 1.46
N HIS A 271 10.62 -18.84 1.76
CA HIS A 271 9.41 -19.36 1.13
C HIS A 271 9.38 -19.11 -0.39
N PHE A 272 9.85 -17.94 -0.82
CA PHE A 272 9.88 -17.57 -2.24
C PHE A 272 11.20 -17.89 -2.94
N GLU A 273 12.09 -18.65 -2.29
CA GLU A 273 13.39 -19.06 -2.81
C GLU A 273 14.24 -17.87 -3.29
N MET A 274 14.26 -16.81 -2.48
CA MET A 274 15.04 -15.60 -2.68
C MET A 274 16.27 -15.60 -1.78
N ASP A 275 17.39 -15.07 -2.28
CA ASP A 275 18.60 -14.92 -1.47
C ASP A 275 18.54 -13.65 -0.62
N LEU A 276 18.60 -13.80 0.70
CA LEU A 276 18.74 -12.69 1.64
C LEU A 276 20.21 -12.53 2.01
N SER A 277 20.89 -11.63 1.30
CA SER A 277 22.30 -11.37 1.59
C SER A 277 22.50 -10.91 3.05
N ILE A 278 23.66 -11.27 3.62
CA ILE A 278 24.06 -10.84 4.97
C ILE A 278 24.03 -9.30 5.08
N SER A 279 24.48 -8.60 4.04
CA SER A 279 24.47 -7.12 3.99
C SER A 279 23.05 -6.54 3.99
N THR A 280 22.13 -7.11 3.20
CA THR A 280 20.73 -6.66 3.16
C THR A 280 20.07 -6.85 4.51
N ARG A 281 20.28 -8.02 5.14
CA ARG A 281 19.79 -8.30 6.49
C ARG A 281 20.33 -7.32 7.53
N GLN A 282 21.63 -7.00 7.47
CA GLN A 282 22.25 -6.05 8.39
C GLN A 282 21.70 -4.63 8.20
N GLU A 283 21.43 -4.22 6.96
CA GLU A 283 20.83 -2.92 6.65
C GLU A 283 19.41 -2.82 7.22
N MET A 284 18.59 -3.86 7.05
CA MET A 284 17.27 -3.93 7.68
C MET A 284 17.34 -3.86 9.21
N GLU A 285 18.32 -4.53 9.81
CA GLU A 285 18.54 -4.47 11.27
C GLU A 285 18.94 -3.06 11.72
N ASN A 286 19.86 -2.42 11.01
CA ASN A 286 20.32 -1.06 11.30
C ASN A 286 19.16 -0.07 11.20
N TRP A 287 18.36 -0.21 10.14
CA TRP A 287 17.18 0.62 9.93
C TRP A 287 16.19 0.50 11.10
N LEU A 288 15.91 -0.73 11.57
CA LEU A 288 15.04 -0.97 12.72
C LEU A 288 15.57 -0.34 14.02
N LYS A 289 16.88 -0.35 14.24
CA LYS A 289 17.53 0.30 15.40
C LYS A 289 17.42 1.81 15.34
N GLN A 290 17.54 2.40 14.15
CA GLN A 290 17.44 3.85 13.93
C GLN A 290 16.00 4.38 13.94
N HIS A 291 15.03 3.51 13.65
CA HIS A 291 13.61 3.87 13.56
C HIS A 291 12.77 3.05 14.56
N PRO A 292 12.99 3.20 15.87
CA PRO A 292 12.11 2.56 16.85
C PRO A 292 10.66 2.99 16.61
N ARG A 293 9.70 2.12 16.95
CA ARG A 293 8.28 2.34 16.67
C ARG A 293 7.73 3.69 17.17
N THR A 294 8.34 4.25 18.21
CA THR A 294 7.99 5.55 18.79
C THR A 294 8.46 6.74 17.97
N SER A 295 9.39 6.57 17.02
CA SER A 295 10.00 7.67 16.23
C SER A 295 8.99 8.49 15.44
N PHE A 296 7.82 7.94 15.12
CA PHE A 296 6.77 8.64 14.38
C PHE A 296 5.61 9.10 15.29
N GLY A 297 5.63 8.77 16.59
CA GLY A 297 4.54 9.00 17.54
C GLY A 297 3.66 7.76 17.76
N THR A 298 3.01 7.67 18.93
CA THR A 298 2.10 6.56 19.26
C THR A 298 0.65 7.04 19.31
N HIS A 299 -0.18 6.61 18.37
CA HIS A 299 -1.63 6.78 18.42
C HIS A 299 -2.30 5.44 18.77
N LYS A 300 -2.99 5.36 19.91
CA LYS A 300 -3.72 4.15 20.36
C LYS A 300 -5.22 4.45 20.45
N PRO A 301 -5.95 4.38 19.32
CA PRO A 301 -7.39 4.58 19.34
C PRO A 301 -8.10 3.45 20.09
N THR A 302 -9.23 3.76 20.72
CA THR A 302 -10.11 2.76 21.34
C THR A 302 -11.45 2.69 20.60
N ALA A 303 -12.12 1.54 20.66
CA ALA A 303 -13.44 1.36 20.05
C ALA A 303 -14.48 2.35 20.62
N GLN A 304 -14.43 2.62 21.93
CA GLN A 304 -15.37 3.53 22.60
C GLN A 304 -15.28 4.97 22.08
N GLN A 305 -14.09 5.44 21.66
CA GLN A 305 -13.91 6.80 21.14
C GLN A 305 -14.75 7.08 19.89
N TYR A 306 -15.08 6.03 19.13
CA TYR A 306 -15.82 6.15 17.87
C TYR A 306 -17.22 5.54 17.95
N GLY A 307 -17.61 4.99 19.10
CA GLY A 307 -18.89 4.29 19.26
C GLY A 307 -18.96 2.99 18.45
N LEU A 308 -17.82 2.34 18.21
CA LEU A 308 -17.74 1.08 17.48
C LEU A 308 -18.16 -0.07 18.40
N ASP A 309 -19.17 -0.84 17.99
CA ASP A 309 -19.51 -2.10 18.63
C ASP A 309 -18.52 -3.18 18.16
N ALA A 310 -17.74 -3.70 19.11
CA ALA A 310 -16.74 -4.72 18.81
C ALA A 310 -17.38 -6.03 18.37
N ASP A 311 -18.54 -6.38 18.93
CA ASP A 311 -19.24 -7.63 18.62
C ASP A 311 -19.84 -7.58 17.22
N GLU A 312 -20.36 -6.42 16.80
CA GLU A 312 -20.82 -6.21 15.42
C GLU A 312 -19.66 -6.36 14.42
N VAL A 313 -18.48 -5.81 14.75
CA VAL A 313 -17.29 -5.98 13.91
C VAL A 313 -16.84 -7.44 13.87
N VAL A 314 -16.83 -8.15 14.99
CA VAL A 314 -16.51 -9.59 14.99
C VAL A 314 -17.47 -10.32 14.06
N HIS A 315 -18.78 -10.10 14.20
CA HIS A 315 -19.79 -10.78 13.39
C HIS A 315 -19.61 -10.55 11.89
N GLN A 316 -19.31 -9.31 11.46
CA GLN A 316 -19.03 -9.01 10.06
C GLN A 316 -17.80 -9.74 9.52
N PHE A 317 -16.87 -10.13 10.39
CA PHE A 317 -15.61 -10.80 10.07
C PHE A 317 -15.56 -12.27 10.52
N ASP A 318 -16.67 -12.90 10.92
CA ASP A 318 -16.70 -14.31 11.39
C ASP A 318 -15.99 -15.26 10.39
N PHE A 319 -16.28 -15.08 9.09
CA PHE A 319 -15.66 -15.82 7.98
C PHE A 319 -14.11 -15.79 7.96
N TYR A 320 -13.52 -14.78 8.58
CA TYR A 320 -12.09 -14.56 8.65
C TYR A 320 -11.55 -14.91 10.04
N MET A 321 -12.34 -14.66 11.08
CA MET A 321 -12.02 -15.00 12.45
C MET A 321 -11.86 -16.52 12.61
N ASP A 322 -12.73 -17.30 11.96
CA ASP A 322 -12.74 -18.77 12.03
C ASP A 322 -11.52 -19.44 11.34
N LEU A 323 -10.82 -18.70 10.48
CA LEU A 323 -9.69 -19.24 9.71
C LEU A 323 -8.37 -19.25 10.49
N PHE A 324 -8.24 -18.42 11.52
CA PHE A 324 -6.95 -18.16 12.19
C PHE A 324 -7.08 -18.07 13.70
N SER A 325 -6.03 -18.47 14.41
CA SER A 325 -5.89 -18.22 15.84
C SER A 325 -5.30 -16.82 16.07
N TRP A 326 -6.09 -15.92 16.68
CA TRP A 326 -5.77 -14.50 16.86
C TRP A 326 -5.04 -14.16 18.14
#